data_AF-S6D314-F1
#
_entry.id   AF-S6D314-F1
#
_cell.length_a   1.000
_cell.length_b   1.000
_cell.length_c   1.000
_cell.angle_alpha   90.00
_cell.angle_beta   90.00
_cell.angle_gamma   90.00
#
_symmetry.space_group_name_H-M   'P 1'
#
loop_
_entity.id
_entity.type
_entity.pdbx_description
1 polymer ?
#
loop_
_entity_poly.entity_id
_entity_poly.type
_entity_poly.pdbx_seq_one_letter_code
_entity_poly.pdbx_strand_id
1 'polypeptide(L)'
;MFGKLVVIVVLVTLVNNASGNSIVNNRNAPEAPPREIIQYLNCSDLHKYSLAEDTIQLSHSIIVDASNPCIMKASVIILKNNIFPGYGYAYNITGKRIVMVDNEFKGPEQNHYIVGDNVLLVNNTYQGNLQVHEVAGYEVTAFHNVYDSICRIHQYAGTSVLVFDNESRGNPFDVLLLEKPVNLMHELYPNDLSNYKSGAFNDIKEHTEYSLGKIGYATLDLTTVNMQRFLQDVKFGLKIKRPESAAIVQRFEELINSDFPLLQYRF
;
A
#
# COMPACT_ATOMS: atom_id res chain seq x y z
N MET A 1 30.93 -13.59 -23.88
CA MET A 1 29.86 -12.59 -23.67
C MET A 1 29.22 -12.90 -22.33
N PHE A 2 29.76 -12.33 -21.25
CA PHE A 2 29.22 -12.50 -19.90
C PHE A 2 28.28 -11.33 -19.63
N GLY A 3 26.97 -11.59 -19.72
CA GLY A 3 25.94 -10.64 -19.33
C GLY A 3 26.06 -10.38 -17.83
N LYS A 4 26.33 -9.12 -17.47
CA LYS A 4 26.42 -8.67 -16.09
C LYS A 4 25.11 -8.98 -15.37
N LEU A 5 25.19 -9.89 -14.42
CA LEU A 5 24.18 -10.18 -13.42
C LEU A 5 24.04 -8.94 -12.52
N VAL A 6 23.14 -8.03 -12.89
CA VAL A 6 22.69 -6.96 -11.98
C VAL A 6 21.70 -7.61 -11.04
N VAL A 7 22.23 -8.38 -10.09
CA VAL A 7 21.48 -8.76 -8.90
C VAL A 7 21.14 -7.44 -8.24
N ILE A 8 19.85 -7.14 -8.20
CA ILE A 8 19.29 -6.05 -7.41
C ILE A 8 19.54 -6.45 -5.94
N VAL A 9 20.77 -6.22 -5.50
CA VAL A 9 21.12 -5.97 -4.11
C VAL A 9 20.60 -4.56 -3.81
N VAL A 10 19.27 -4.44 -3.82
CA VAL A 10 18.55 -3.51 -2.93
C VAL A 10 18.18 -4.35 -1.70
N LEU A 11 19.13 -5.17 -1.26
CA LEU A 11 19.15 -5.73 0.07
C LEU A 11 19.70 -4.61 0.96
N VAL A 12 18.80 -3.93 1.67
CA VAL A 12 19.02 -3.75 3.12
C VAL A 12 20.30 -2.97 3.48
N THR A 13 20.64 -1.90 2.76
CA THR A 13 21.49 -0.82 3.31
C THR A 13 20.71 0.23 4.09
N LEU A 14 19.39 0.02 4.29
CA LEU A 14 18.57 0.82 5.21
C LEU A 14 18.34 0.15 6.58
N VAL A 15 18.86 -1.06 6.82
CA VAL A 15 18.78 -1.70 8.14
C VAL A 15 20.19 -1.83 8.73
N ASN A 16 20.80 -0.70 9.03
CA ASN A 16 22.00 -0.63 9.86
C ASN A 16 21.87 0.42 10.98
N ASN A 17 20.66 0.57 11.52
CA ASN A 17 20.43 1.27 12.79
C ASN A 17 19.75 0.36 13.82
N ALA A 18 20.13 -0.92 13.83
CA ALA A 18 19.86 -1.82 14.95
C ALA A 18 21.19 -2.25 15.57
N SER A 19 21.82 -1.35 16.32
CA SER A 19 22.66 -1.77 17.45
C SER A 19 22.61 -0.73 18.56
N GLY A 20 22.13 -1.18 19.71
CA GLY A 20 22.60 -0.78 21.03
C GLY A 20 22.44 0.68 21.45
N ASN A 21 21.58 0.90 22.45
CA ASN A 21 21.65 1.96 23.44
C ASN A 21 22.94 2.81 23.43
N SER A 22 22.82 4.03 22.92
CA SER A 22 23.28 5.20 23.65
C SER A 22 22.34 6.35 23.35
N ILE A 23 21.70 6.85 24.41
CA ILE A 23 21.15 8.20 24.46
C ILE A 23 22.35 9.14 24.37
N VAL A 24 22.92 9.29 23.18
CA VAL A 24 23.73 10.45 22.84
C VAL A 24 22.72 11.47 22.36
N ASN A 25 22.43 12.45 23.21
CA ASN A 25 21.72 13.67 22.85
C ASN A 25 22.55 14.42 21.79
N ASN A 26 22.51 13.95 20.55
CA ASN A 26 23.16 14.61 19.44
C ASN A 26 22.26 15.78 19.01
N ARG A 27 22.30 16.87 19.80
CA ARG A 27 21.61 18.14 19.54
C ARG A 27 22.05 18.85 18.23
N ASN A 28 22.91 18.21 17.45
CA ASN A 28 23.47 18.72 16.20
C ASN A 28 23.13 17.84 14.99
N ALA A 29 22.17 16.91 15.10
CA ALA A 29 21.60 16.29 13.90
C ALA A 29 20.96 17.41 13.05
N PRO A 30 21.32 17.54 11.76
CA PRO A 30 20.66 18.51 10.88
C PRO A 30 19.15 18.27 10.97
N GLU A 31 18.40 19.31 11.31
CA GLU A 31 16.95 19.26 11.25
C GLU A 31 16.59 18.84 9.82
N ALA A 32 15.75 17.82 9.68
CA ALA A 32 15.34 17.33 8.37
C ALA A 32 14.79 18.52 7.57
N PRO A 33 15.10 18.63 6.26
CA PRO A 33 14.59 19.73 5.46
C PRO A 33 13.06 19.78 5.58
N PRO A 34 12.47 20.98 5.68
CA PRO A 34 11.03 21.12 5.79
C PRO A 34 10.35 20.51 4.55
N ARG A 35 9.25 19.77 4.78
CA ARG A 35 8.47 19.17 3.70
C ARG A 35 7.79 20.26 2.87
N GLU A 36 7.71 20.07 1.55
CA GLU A 36 6.98 20.94 0.63
C GLU A 36 5.47 20.82 0.87
N ILE A 37 4.75 21.93 0.99
CA ILE A 37 3.29 21.90 1.17
C ILE A 37 2.61 22.00 -0.19
N ILE A 38 1.91 20.94 -0.59
CA ILE A 38 1.11 20.89 -1.80
C ILE A 38 -0.37 21.05 -1.40
N GLN A 39 -0.97 22.18 -1.79
CA GLN A 39 -2.35 22.49 -1.45
C GLN A 39 -3.35 21.52 -2.09
N TYR A 40 -3.11 21.15 -3.35
CA TYR A 40 -3.95 20.20 -4.08
C TYR A 40 -3.10 19.36 -5.03
N LEU A 41 -3.19 18.04 -4.90
CA LEU A 41 -2.52 17.08 -5.76
C LEU A 41 -3.48 16.54 -6.82
N ASN A 42 -3.32 17.00 -8.07
CA ASN A 42 -3.96 16.33 -9.20
C ASN A 42 -3.14 15.10 -9.61
N CYS A 43 -3.56 13.91 -9.16
CA CYS A 43 -2.78 12.68 -9.36
C CYS A 43 -2.62 12.29 -10.82
N SER A 44 -3.58 12.64 -11.69
CA SER A 44 -3.51 12.38 -13.12
C SER A 44 -2.47 13.25 -13.84
N ASP A 45 -2.10 14.39 -13.26
CA ASP A 45 -1.16 15.35 -13.83
C ASP A 45 0.28 15.16 -13.33
N LEU A 46 0.53 14.16 -12.46
CA LEU A 46 1.81 13.98 -11.77
C LEU A 46 3.00 13.72 -12.70
N HIS A 47 2.76 13.25 -13.93
CA HIS A 47 3.81 13.11 -14.95
C HIS A 47 4.59 14.41 -15.20
N LYS A 48 3.97 15.58 -14.96
CA LYS A 48 4.60 16.90 -15.14
C LYS A 48 5.79 17.15 -14.21
N TYR A 49 5.89 16.44 -13.09
CA TYR A 49 6.96 16.63 -12.10
C TYR A 49 8.15 15.66 -12.28
N SER A 50 8.13 14.83 -13.33
CA SER A 50 9.20 13.87 -13.63
C SER A 50 10.13 14.34 -14.74
N LEU A 51 11.42 13.99 -14.62
CA LEU A 51 12.45 14.23 -15.64
C LEU A 51 12.41 13.20 -16.80
N ALA A 52 11.66 12.09 -16.64
CA ALA A 52 11.49 11.05 -17.64
C ALA A 52 10.00 10.86 -17.99
N GLU A 53 9.70 10.64 -19.28
CA GLU A 53 8.35 10.70 -19.87
C GLU A 53 7.31 9.73 -19.28
N ASP A 54 7.72 8.71 -18.53
CA ASP A 54 6.80 7.75 -17.90
C ASP A 54 7.23 7.35 -16.48
N THR A 55 7.49 8.36 -15.66
CA THR A 55 7.77 8.19 -14.24
C THR A 55 6.94 9.19 -13.43
N ILE A 56 6.46 8.77 -12.27
CA ILE A 56 5.90 9.63 -11.24
C ILE A 56 6.84 9.54 -10.04
N GLN A 57 7.37 10.67 -9.61
CA GLN A 57 8.20 10.76 -8.41
C GLN A 57 7.71 11.90 -7.55
N LEU A 58 7.25 11.58 -6.34
CA LEU A 58 6.82 12.55 -5.35
C LEU A 58 7.58 12.28 -4.05
N SER A 59 8.22 13.29 -3.49
CA SER A 59 8.95 13.11 -2.25
C SER A 59 8.95 14.32 -1.33
N HIS A 60 9.06 14.06 -0.03
CA HIS A 60 9.22 15.08 1.00
C HIS A 60 8.09 16.13 0.97
N SER A 61 6.85 15.71 0.74
CA SER A 61 5.70 16.61 0.61
C SER A 61 4.63 16.39 1.69
N ILE A 62 3.90 17.44 2.05
CA ILE A 62 2.63 17.39 2.79
C ILE A 62 1.53 17.78 1.80
N ILE A 63 0.66 16.83 1.50
CA ILE A 63 -0.47 17.01 0.60
C ILE A 63 -1.69 17.34 1.45
N VAL A 64 -2.28 18.51 1.22
CA VAL A 64 -3.47 18.97 1.96
C VAL A 64 -4.74 18.36 1.38
N ASP A 65 -4.84 18.28 0.06
CA ASP A 65 -5.97 17.71 -0.68
C ASP A 65 -5.44 17.01 -1.96
N ALA A 66 -6.20 16.07 -2.51
CA ALA A 66 -5.86 15.33 -3.72
C ALA A 66 -7.10 15.09 -4.60
N SER A 67 -6.90 14.64 -5.83
CA SER A 67 -8.03 14.08 -6.59
C SER A 67 -8.62 12.85 -5.88
N ASN A 68 -9.94 12.63 -6.01
CA ASN A 68 -10.62 11.50 -5.38
C ASN A 68 -11.61 10.85 -6.37
N PRO A 69 -11.26 9.70 -6.97
CA PRO A 69 -10.04 8.92 -6.75
C PRO A 69 -8.76 9.63 -7.21
N CYS A 70 -7.68 9.41 -6.48
CA CYS A 70 -6.31 9.79 -6.85
C CYS A 70 -5.73 8.66 -7.71
N ILE A 71 -5.78 8.85 -9.04
CA ILE A 71 -5.28 7.86 -10.01
C ILE A 71 -3.86 8.23 -10.39
N MET A 72 -2.91 7.33 -10.12
CA MET A 72 -1.50 7.43 -10.49
C MET A 72 -1.16 6.25 -11.40
N LYS A 73 -0.85 6.52 -12.67
CA LYS A 73 -0.53 5.49 -13.66
C LYS A 73 0.74 5.83 -14.42
N ALA A 74 1.82 5.10 -14.18
CA ALA A 74 3.10 5.29 -14.87
C ALA A 74 3.93 4.01 -14.87
N SER A 75 4.90 3.86 -15.77
CA SER A 75 5.81 2.70 -15.73
C SER A 75 6.56 2.61 -14.40
N VAL A 76 7.02 3.74 -13.85
CA VAL A 76 7.71 3.79 -12.56
C VAL A 76 7.03 4.80 -11.65
N ILE A 77 6.65 4.38 -10.44
CA ILE A 77 6.06 5.24 -9.42
C ILE A 77 6.92 5.16 -8.16
N ILE A 78 7.42 6.32 -7.70
CA ILE A 78 8.24 6.43 -6.49
C ILE A 78 7.59 7.49 -5.57
N LEU A 79 7.03 7.03 -4.46
CA LEU A 79 6.46 7.89 -3.42
C LEU A 79 7.34 7.77 -2.17
N LYS A 80 8.00 8.85 -1.76
CA LYS A 80 8.93 8.81 -0.63
C LYS A 80 8.70 9.94 0.38
N ASN A 81 8.48 9.59 1.65
CA ASN A 81 8.44 10.57 2.74
C ASN A 81 7.36 11.65 2.53
N ASN A 82 6.16 11.25 2.09
CA ASN A 82 5.03 12.15 1.88
C ASN A 82 3.96 11.96 2.97
N ILE A 83 3.20 13.02 3.29
CA ILE A 83 1.93 12.92 4.02
C ILE A 83 0.78 13.11 3.05
N PHE A 84 -0.09 12.12 2.91
CA PHE A 84 -1.29 12.17 2.11
C PHE A 84 -2.54 12.43 2.97
N PRO A 85 -3.54 13.14 2.43
CA PRO A 85 -4.83 13.31 3.10
C PRO A 85 -5.62 11.99 3.07
N GLY A 86 -6.57 11.83 3.98
CA GLY A 86 -7.27 10.55 4.13
C GLY A 86 -8.74 10.65 4.53
N TYR A 87 -9.40 11.81 4.36
CA TYR A 87 -10.86 11.83 4.46
C TYR A 87 -11.51 11.21 3.22
N GLY A 88 -11.77 9.90 3.25
CA GLY A 88 -12.50 9.19 2.20
C GLY A 88 -11.76 9.14 0.86
N TYR A 89 -10.43 9.19 0.86
CA TYR A 89 -9.66 9.12 -0.39
C TYR A 89 -9.51 7.68 -0.86
N ALA A 90 -9.62 7.52 -2.18
CA ALA A 90 -9.27 6.30 -2.86
C ALA A 90 -8.01 6.52 -3.71
N TYR A 91 -6.99 5.70 -3.49
CA TYR A 91 -5.72 5.76 -4.20
C TYR A 91 -5.63 4.57 -5.15
N ASN A 92 -5.60 4.85 -6.45
CA ASN A 92 -5.44 3.85 -7.50
C ASN A 92 -4.05 4.03 -8.14
N ILE A 93 -3.11 3.16 -7.78
CA ILE A 93 -1.70 3.24 -8.13
C ILE A 93 -1.36 2.06 -9.03
N THR A 94 -1.08 2.32 -10.30
CA THR A 94 -0.79 1.28 -11.30
C THR A 94 0.51 1.56 -12.04
N GLY A 95 1.37 0.56 -12.16
CA GLY A 95 2.65 0.73 -12.85
C GLY A 95 3.45 -0.55 -13.00
N LYS A 96 4.59 -0.51 -13.68
CA LYS A 96 5.48 -1.70 -13.74
C LYS A 96 6.28 -1.83 -12.45
N ARG A 97 6.80 -0.70 -11.95
CA ARG A 97 7.57 -0.64 -10.71
C ARG A 97 6.98 0.40 -9.78
N ILE A 98 6.56 -0.03 -8.60
CA ILE A 98 5.99 0.82 -7.57
C ILE A 98 6.87 0.73 -6.32
N VAL A 99 7.35 1.88 -5.84
CA VAL A 99 8.16 1.99 -4.63
C VAL A 99 7.55 3.04 -3.73
N MET A 100 7.09 2.62 -2.55
CA MET A 100 6.47 3.49 -1.56
C MET A 100 7.24 3.35 -0.24
N VAL A 101 7.90 4.43 0.19
CA VAL A 101 8.79 4.41 1.35
C VAL A 101 8.50 5.58 2.28
N ASP A 102 8.35 5.32 3.58
CA ASP A 102 8.17 6.33 4.63
C ASP A 102 6.97 7.28 4.39
N ASN A 103 5.92 6.84 3.69
CA ASN A 103 4.73 7.68 3.48
C ASN A 103 3.73 7.55 4.65
N GLU A 104 2.99 8.62 4.93
CA GLU A 104 1.94 8.68 5.93
C GLU A 104 0.59 8.95 5.25
N PHE A 105 -0.40 8.06 5.43
CA PHE A 105 -1.77 8.22 4.94
C PHE A 105 -2.71 8.43 6.12
N LYS A 106 -3.34 9.61 6.23
CA LYS A 106 -4.10 10.02 7.43
C LYS A 106 -5.54 10.40 7.15
N GLY A 107 -6.48 9.61 7.65
CA GLY A 107 -7.89 9.98 7.78
C GLY A 107 -8.84 8.79 7.90
N PRO A 108 -10.14 9.03 8.16
CA PRO A 108 -11.05 8.03 8.71
C PRO A 108 -11.37 6.86 7.77
N GLU A 109 -11.29 7.05 6.46
CA GLU A 109 -11.64 6.05 5.45
C GLU A 109 -10.57 6.04 4.35
N GLN A 110 -9.98 4.88 4.08
CA GLN A 110 -8.89 4.72 3.11
C GLN A 110 -9.13 3.52 2.21
N ASN A 111 -9.03 3.72 0.89
CA ASN A 111 -9.18 2.66 -0.10
C ASN A 111 -7.98 2.69 -1.06
N HIS A 112 -7.02 1.79 -0.86
CA HIS A 112 -5.82 1.66 -1.68
C HIS A 112 -5.95 0.48 -2.64
N TYR A 113 -5.67 0.72 -3.91
CA TYR A 113 -5.51 -0.29 -4.96
C TYR A 113 -4.15 -0.04 -5.62
N ILE A 114 -3.22 -0.96 -5.41
CA ILE A 114 -1.82 -0.84 -5.80
C ILE A 114 -1.47 -2.07 -6.63
N VAL A 115 -1.32 -1.89 -7.95
CA VAL A 115 -1.05 -3.01 -8.86
C VAL A 115 0.16 -2.72 -9.73
N GLY A 116 1.13 -3.61 -9.70
CA GLY A 116 2.27 -3.50 -10.61
C GLY A 116 3.15 -4.72 -10.67
N ASP A 117 3.99 -4.83 -11.70
CA ASP A 117 4.85 -6.00 -11.88
C ASP A 117 5.73 -6.22 -10.63
N ASN A 118 6.29 -5.13 -10.08
CA ASN A 118 7.09 -5.13 -8.87
C ASN A 118 6.56 -4.06 -7.92
N VAL A 119 6.13 -4.46 -6.72
CA VAL A 119 5.61 -3.56 -5.69
C VAL A 119 6.45 -3.67 -4.42
N LEU A 120 6.98 -2.54 -3.95
CA LEU A 120 7.74 -2.43 -2.71
C LEU A 120 7.13 -1.39 -1.78
N LEU A 121 6.66 -1.83 -0.61
CA LEU A 121 6.05 -0.99 0.44
C LEU A 121 6.89 -1.08 1.72
N VAL A 122 7.54 0.02 2.12
CA VAL A 122 8.45 0.03 3.29
C VAL A 122 8.14 1.19 4.21
N ASN A 123 8.04 0.94 5.52
CA ASN A 123 7.88 1.98 6.54
C ASN A 123 6.69 2.93 6.31
N ASN A 124 5.66 2.53 5.56
CA ASN A 124 4.50 3.37 5.36
C ASN A 124 3.57 3.26 6.57
N THR A 125 2.95 4.39 6.95
CA THR A 125 1.99 4.46 8.05
C THR A 125 0.61 4.78 7.52
N TYR A 126 -0.39 3.98 7.88
CA TYR A 126 -1.78 4.13 7.47
C TYR A 126 -2.65 4.30 8.71
N GLN A 127 -3.15 5.51 8.92
CA GLN A 127 -3.92 5.91 10.10
C GLN A 127 -5.35 6.25 9.72
N GLY A 128 -6.30 5.40 10.09
CA GLY A 128 -7.69 5.55 9.68
C GLY A 128 -8.60 4.47 10.23
N ASN A 129 -9.83 4.82 10.58
CA ASN A 129 -10.77 3.89 11.20
C ASN A 129 -11.14 2.71 10.29
N LEU A 130 -11.38 2.98 8.99
CA LEU A 130 -11.73 1.98 7.98
C LEU A 130 -10.68 1.95 6.86
N GLN A 131 -10.06 0.80 6.63
CA GLN A 131 -8.99 0.65 5.64
C GLN A 131 -9.22 -0.56 4.73
N VAL A 132 -9.14 -0.36 3.42
CA VAL A 132 -9.13 -1.42 2.41
C VAL A 132 -7.89 -1.27 1.56
N HIS A 133 -6.96 -2.21 1.63
CA HIS A 133 -5.74 -2.21 0.81
C HIS A 133 -5.68 -3.46 -0.05
N GLU A 134 -5.65 -3.26 -1.36
CA GLU A 134 -5.36 -4.31 -2.33
C GLU A 134 -4.01 -4.02 -2.96
N VAL A 135 -3.08 -4.96 -2.80
CA VAL A 135 -1.74 -4.88 -3.35
C VAL A 135 -1.50 -6.12 -4.19
N ALA A 136 -1.25 -5.94 -5.49
CA ALA A 136 -1.05 -7.06 -6.40
C ALA A 136 0.15 -6.85 -7.34
N GLY A 137 0.82 -7.94 -7.71
CA GLY A 137 1.96 -7.89 -8.61
C GLY A 137 2.57 -9.23 -8.91
N TYR A 138 3.54 -9.29 -9.82
CA TYR A 138 4.34 -10.51 -9.97
C TYR A 138 5.23 -10.71 -8.74
N GLU A 139 5.85 -9.63 -8.27
CA GLU A 139 6.62 -9.58 -7.03
C GLU A 139 6.05 -8.49 -6.11
N VAL A 140 5.63 -8.89 -4.92
CA VAL A 140 5.09 -7.98 -3.90
C VAL A 140 5.92 -8.12 -2.64
N THR A 141 6.50 -7.02 -2.17
CA THR A 141 7.27 -6.96 -0.92
C THR A 141 6.72 -5.85 -0.04
N ALA A 142 6.34 -6.17 1.20
CA ALA A 142 5.83 -5.19 2.16
C ALA A 142 6.40 -5.45 3.56
N PHE A 143 7.17 -4.51 4.12
CA PHE A 143 7.72 -4.66 5.47
C PHE A 143 7.80 -3.36 6.26
N HIS A 144 7.77 -3.49 7.59
CA HIS A 144 7.81 -2.37 8.54
C HIS A 144 6.70 -1.33 8.37
N ASN A 145 5.62 -1.65 7.65
CA ASN A 145 4.46 -0.77 7.53
C ASN A 145 3.61 -0.84 8.80
N VAL A 146 3.03 0.30 9.19
CA VAL A 146 2.15 0.43 10.36
C VAL A 146 0.74 0.68 9.89
N TYR A 147 -0.21 -0.12 10.36
CA TYR A 147 -1.62 0.05 10.08
C TYR A 147 -2.38 0.27 11.39
N ASP A 148 -2.94 1.45 11.57
CA ASP A 148 -3.66 1.86 12.76
C ASP A 148 -5.13 2.11 12.43
N SER A 149 -5.99 1.14 12.75
CA SER A 149 -7.37 1.08 12.28
C SER A 149 -8.30 0.28 13.18
N ILE A 150 -9.59 0.60 13.12
CA ILE A 150 -10.65 -0.17 13.79
C ILE A 150 -11.13 -1.32 12.89
N CYS A 151 -11.17 -1.15 11.57
CA CYS A 151 -11.54 -2.19 10.63
C CYS A 151 -10.63 -2.13 9.41
N ARG A 152 -10.11 -3.30 9.00
CA ARG A 152 -9.10 -3.40 7.97
C ARG A 152 -9.22 -4.67 7.16
N ILE A 153 -9.21 -4.50 5.84
CA ILE A 153 -9.26 -5.59 4.87
C ILE A 153 -8.09 -5.42 3.93
N HIS A 154 -7.13 -6.34 4.00
CA HIS A 154 -5.95 -6.31 3.17
C HIS A 154 -5.86 -7.55 2.29
N GLN A 155 -5.49 -7.33 1.04
CA GLN A 155 -5.12 -8.40 0.13
C GLN A 155 -3.71 -8.14 -0.41
N TYR A 156 -2.85 -9.15 -0.28
CA TYR A 156 -1.61 -9.23 -1.05
C TYR A 156 -1.74 -10.38 -2.03
N ALA A 157 -1.57 -10.10 -3.33
CA ALA A 157 -1.65 -11.11 -4.38
C ALA A 157 -0.40 -11.08 -5.26
N GLY A 158 0.20 -12.23 -5.54
CA GLY A 158 1.31 -12.27 -6.48
C GLY A 158 1.88 -13.65 -6.75
N THR A 159 2.91 -13.69 -7.60
CA THR A 159 3.69 -14.91 -7.84
C THR A 159 4.78 -15.08 -6.80
N SER A 160 5.28 -13.99 -6.23
CA SER A 160 6.11 -13.97 -5.03
C SER A 160 5.61 -12.87 -4.09
N VAL A 161 5.35 -13.21 -2.83
CA VAL A 161 4.76 -12.30 -1.84
C VAL A 161 5.55 -12.36 -0.53
N LEU A 162 6.36 -11.34 -0.26
CA LEU A 162 7.16 -11.23 0.95
C LEU A 162 6.58 -10.14 1.87
N VAL A 163 5.93 -10.54 2.97
CA VAL A 163 5.22 -9.60 3.87
C VAL A 163 5.61 -9.87 5.33
N PHE A 164 6.51 -9.07 5.89
CA PHE A 164 7.07 -9.34 7.23
C PHE A 164 7.22 -8.07 8.07
N ASP A 165 7.28 -8.23 9.39
CA ASP A 165 7.49 -7.16 10.37
C ASP A 165 6.55 -5.94 10.23
N ASN A 166 5.33 -6.13 9.70
CA ASN A 166 4.33 -5.06 9.64
C ASN A 166 3.57 -4.98 10.96
N GLU A 167 3.35 -3.77 11.49
CA GLU A 167 2.64 -3.53 12.74
C GLU A 167 1.13 -3.34 12.48
N SER A 168 0.32 -3.95 13.34
CA SER A 168 -1.14 -3.86 13.31
C SER A 168 -1.64 -3.27 14.62
N ARG A 169 -2.30 -2.12 14.58
CA ARG A 169 -2.92 -1.49 15.75
C ARG A 169 -4.44 -1.48 15.59
N GLY A 170 -5.15 -1.94 16.62
CA GLY A 170 -6.62 -1.94 16.69
C GLY A 170 -7.28 -3.31 16.54
N ASN A 171 -8.51 -3.30 16.01
CA ASN A 171 -9.43 -4.44 15.98
C ASN A 171 -9.09 -5.44 14.86
N PRO A 172 -9.66 -6.67 14.89
CA PRO A 172 -9.13 -7.82 14.14
C PRO A 172 -9.02 -7.57 12.64
N PHE A 173 -7.99 -8.22 12.11
CA PHE A 173 -7.42 -8.03 10.78
C PHE A 173 -7.85 -9.15 9.84
N ASP A 174 -8.40 -8.79 8.68
CA ASP A 174 -8.55 -9.71 7.58
C ASP A 174 -7.39 -9.50 6.60
N VAL A 175 -6.43 -10.43 6.60
CA VAL A 175 -5.43 -10.56 5.53
C VAL A 175 -5.73 -11.73 4.64
N LEU A 176 -5.82 -11.44 3.37
CA LEU A 176 -5.87 -12.40 2.28
C LEU A 176 -4.50 -12.42 1.60
N LEU A 177 -3.78 -13.53 1.73
CA LEU A 177 -2.56 -13.78 0.96
C LEU A 177 -2.90 -14.74 -0.18
N LEU A 178 -2.68 -14.29 -1.40
CA LEU A 178 -3.01 -15.05 -2.61
C LEU A 178 -1.77 -15.23 -3.47
N GLU A 179 -1.08 -16.34 -3.27
CA GLU A 179 -0.01 -16.76 -4.17
C GLU A 179 -0.63 -17.44 -5.40
N LYS A 180 -0.37 -16.89 -6.58
CA LYS A 180 -0.92 -17.37 -7.85
C LYS A 180 0.19 -17.45 -8.91
N PRO A 181 0.15 -18.46 -9.79
CA PRO A 181 1.08 -18.53 -10.90
C PRO A 181 0.91 -17.32 -11.83
N VAL A 182 1.97 -16.99 -12.56
CA VAL A 182 2.08 -15.79 -13.41
C VAL A 182 0.91 -15.63 -14.39
N ASN A 183 0.45 -16.73 -15.01
CA ASN A 183 -0.67 -16.70 -15.95
C ASN A 183 -1.98 -16.27 -15.27
N LEU A 184 -2.25 -16.78 -14.07
CA LEU A 184 -3.45 -16.45 -13.32
C LEU A 184 -3.38 -15.02 -12.75
N MET A 185 -2.20 -14.55 -12.34
CA MET A 185 -2.02 -13.14 -11.98
C MET A 185 -2.34 -12.21 -13.15
N HIS A 186 -1.87 -12.53 -14.35
CA HIS A 186 -2.19 -11.74 -15.54
C HIS A 186 -3.69 -11.80 -15.89
N GLU A 187 -4.36 -12.95 -15.75
CA GLU A 187 -5.80 -13.06 -15.98
C GLU A 187 -6.63 -12.22 -14.99
N LEU A 188 -6.17 -12.09 -13.74
CA LEU A 188 -6.82 -11.26 -12.72
C LEU A 188 -6.60 -9.75 -12.96
N TYR A 189 -5.42 -9.37 -13.49
CA TYR A 189 -5.02 -7.97 -13.68
C TYR A 189 -4.51 -7.68 -15.11
N PRO A 190 -5.28 -8.00 -16.18
CA PRO A 190 -4.76 -8.04 -17.55
C PRO A 190 -4.41 -6.66 -18.13
N ASN A 191 -5.01 -5.61 -17.57
CA ASN A 191 -4.81 -4.22 -18.00
C ASN A 191 -3.79 -3.46 -17.17
N ASP A 192 -3.37 -4.03 -16.04
CA ASP A 192 -2.51 -3.39 -15.05
C ASP A 192 -1.10 -4.02 -15.00
N LEU A 193 -1.00 -5.35 -15.20
CA LEU A 193 0.27 -6.06 -15.25
C LEU A 193 0.81 -6.16 -16.68
N SER A 194 2.13 -6.11 -16.84
CA SER A 194 2.78 -6.28 -18.13
C SER A 194 2.63 -7.72 -18.66
N ASN A 195 2.79 -7.89 -19.97
CA ASN A 195 2.64 -9.21 -20.58
C ASN A 195 3.81 -10.13 -20.21
N TYR A 196 3.51 -11.17 -19.43
CA TYR A 196 4.49 -12.14 -18.97
C TYR A 196 5.15 -12.97 -20.08
N LYS A 197 4.53 -13.09 -21.26
CA LYS A 197 5.08 -13.83 -22.41
C LYS A 197 6.32 -13.19 -23.01
N SER A 198 6.66 -11.96 -22.59
CA SER A 198 7.91 -11.28 -22.98
C SER A 198 9.16 -11.82 -22.28
N GLY A 199 9.03 -12.74 -21.32
CA GLY A 199 10.16 -13.49 -20.74
C GLY A 199 10.88 -12.81 -19.56
N ALA A 200 10.37 -11.68 -19.05
CA ALA A 200 10.98 -10.93 -17.93
C ALA A 200 10.81 -11.58 -16.55
N PHE A 201 10.13 -12.73 -16.45
CA PHE A 201 9.67 -13.31 -15.17
C PHE A 201 10.08 -14.77 -14.96
N ASN A 202 11.00 -15.30 -15.78
CA ASN A 202 11.42 -16.70 -15.72
C ASN A 202 12.26 -17.06 -14.47
N ASP A 203 12.68 -16.06 -13.69
CA ASP A 203 13.50 -16.23 -12.49
C ASP A 203 12.75 -15.95 -11.17
N ILE A 204 11.44 -15.69 -11.21
CA ILE A 204 10.65 -15.51 -9.98
C ILE A 204 10.55 -16.87 -9.28
N LYS A 205 11.22 -16.98 -8.13
CA LYS A 205 11.03 -18.10 -7.21
C LYS A 205 9.83 -17.78 -6.33
N GLU A 206 8.87 -18.70 -6.32
CA GLU A 206 7.79 -18.74 -5.32
C GLU A 206 8.42 -18.62 -3.93
N HIS A 207 8.04 -17.56 -3.24
CA HIS A 207 8.50 -17.29 -1.89
C HIS A 207 7.41 -16.50 -1.18
N THR A 208 6.81 -17.15 -0.20
CA THR A 208 5.85 -16.54 0.72
C THR A 208 6.41 -16.61 2.12
N GLU A 209 6.79 -15.46 2.66
CA GLU A 209 7.09 -15.31 4.08
C GLU A 209 6.10 -14.29 4.66
N TYR A 210 5.41 -14.73 5.71
CA TYR A 210 4.44 -13.93 6.42
C TYR A 210 4.73 -13.95 7.91
N SER A 211 5.04 -12.77 8.45
CA SER A 211 5.07 -12.54 9.89
C SER A 211 4.19 -11.35 10.19
N LEU A 212 3.09 -11.61 10.91
CA LEU A 212 2.39 -10.55 11.63
C LEU A 212 3.40 -9.95 12.60
N GLY A 213 3.76 -8.68 12.40
CA GLY A 213 4.56 -7.96 13.37
C GLY A 213 3.78 -7.71 14.65
N LYS A 214 4.07 -6.61 15.33
CA LYS A 214 3.47 -6.34 16.64
C LYS A 214 1.97 -6.06 16.51
N ILE A 215 1.18 -6.63 17.42
CA ILE A 215 -0.23 -6.27 17.62
C ILE A 215 -0.27 -5.21 18.73
N GLY A 216 -0.84 -4.05 18.43
CA GLY A 216 -1.00 -2.94 19.36
C GLY A 216 -2.44 -2.47 19.50
N TYR A 217 -2.69 -1.60 20.46
CA TYR A 217 -3.97 -0.88 20.58
C TYR A 217 -4.06 0.22 19.53
N ALA A 218 -5.26 0.45 18.99
CA ALA A 218 -5.50 1.61 18.14
C ALA A 218 -5.19 2.89 18.91
N THR A 219 -4.51 3.84 18.27
CA THR A 219 -4.11 5.09 18.95
C THR A 219 -5.05 6.26 18.67
N LEU A 220 -6.08 6.04 17.86
CA LEU A 220 -6.95 7.10 17.34
C LEU A 220 -8.45 6.73 17.46
N ASP A 221 -9.25 7.73 17.84
CA ASP A 221 -10.70 7.75 17.70
C ASP A 221 -11.07 8.82 16.65
N LEU A 222 -11.20 8.42 15.39
CA LEU A 222 -11.59 9.31 14.30
C LEU A 222 -13.11 9.25 14.04
N THR A 223 -13.95 9.54 15.03
CA THR A 223 -15.44 9.63 14.92
C THR A 223 -16.17 8.37 14.43
N THR A 224 -17.49 8.32 14.62
CA THR A 224 -18.36 7.25 14.12
C THR A 224 -18.39 7.24 12.59
N VAL A 225 -17.70 6.27 12.00
CA VAL A 225 -17.75 5.96 10.57
C VAL A 225 -18.73 4.82 10.30
N ASN A 226 -19.50 4.95 9.22
CA ASN A 226 -20.44 3.91 8.80
C ASN A 226 -19.70 2.84 7.99
N MET A 227 -19.29 1.77 8.67
CA MET A 227 -18.60 0.63 8.05
C MET A 227 -19.40 0.01 6.89
N GLN A 228 -20.71 -0.16 7.04
CA GLN A 228 -21.54 -0.76 6.00
C GLN A 228 -21.57 0.10 4.73
N ARG A 229 -21.73 1.44 4.88
CA ARG A 229 -21.64 2.39 3.77
C ARG A 229 -20.28 2.27 3.08
N PHE A 230 -19.20 2.33 3.84
CA PHE A 230 -17.85 2.27 3.28
C PHE A 230 -17.60 0.96 2.51
N LEU A 231 -17.95 -0.20 3.09
CA LEU A 231 -17.79 -1.49 2.41
C LEU A 231 -18.67 -1.59 1.15
N GLN A 232 -19.87 -1.02 1.16
CA GLN A 232 -20.72 -0.94 -0.04
C GLN A 232 -20.09 -0.05 -1.11
N ASP A 233 -19.60 1.14 -0.74
CA ASP A 233 -18.94 2.08 -1.66
C ASP A 233 -17.72 1.44 -2.35
N VAL A 234 -16.95 0.68 -1.58
CA VAL A 234 -15.78 -0.08 -2.07
C VAL A 234 -16.22 -1.26 -2.94
N LYS A 235 -17.23 -2.05 -2.53
CA LYS A 235 -17.75 -3.22 -3.27
C LYS A 235 -18.32 -2.83 -4.63
N PHE A 236 -19.16 -1.80 -4.69
CA PHE A 236 -19.76 -1.32 -5.94
C PHE A 236 -18.80 -0.50 -6.80
N GLY A 237 -17.57 -0.30 -6.31
CA GLY A 237 -16.51 0.35 -7.07
C GLY A 237 -16.81 1.80 -7.43
N LEU A 238 -17.45 2.56 -6.51
CA LEU A 238 -17.79 3.96 -6.74
C LEU A 238 -16.56 4.81 -7.08
N LYS A 239 -15.40 4.45 -6.52
CA LYS A 239 -14.11 5.13 -6.75
C LYS A 239 -13.08 4.26 -7.48
N ILE A 240 -13.04 2.98 -7.16
CA ILE A 240 -12.10 2.01 -7.74
C ILE A 240 -12.91 0.80 -8.16
N LYS A 241 -12.98 0.54 -9.47
CA LYS A 241 -13.66 -0.64 -10.00
C LYS A 241 -12.77 -1.86 -9.81
N ARG A 242 -13.32 -2.91 -9.21
CA ARG A 242 -12.70 -4.22 -9.05
C ARG A 242 -13.52 -5.27 -9.80
N PRO A 243 -12.91 -6.35 -10.31
CA PRO A 243 -13.66 -7.48 -10.84
C PRO A 243 -14.59 -8.05 -9.76
N GLU A 244 -15.84 -8.36 -10.11
CA GLU A 244 -16.81 -8.95 -9.16
C GLU A 244 -16.32 -10.28 -8.59
N SER A 245 -15.52 -11.02 -9.35
CA SER A 245 -14.90 -12.29 -8.95
C SER A 245 -13.65 -12.14 -8.08
N ALA A 246 -13.17 -10.92 -7.82
CA ALA A 246 -11.99 -10.72 -6.99
C ALA A 246 -12.25 -11.19 -5.56
N ALA A 247 -11.28 -11.90 -4.97
CA ALA A 247 -11.41 -12.46 -3.61
C ALA A 247 -11.71 -11.38 -2.56
N ILE A 248 -11.09 -10.20 -2.67
CA ILE A 248 -11.39 -9.07 -1.79
C ILE A 248 -12.85 -8.59 -1.90
N VAL A 249 -13.47 -8.68 -3.08
CA VAL A 249 -14.87 -8.31 -3.29
C VAL A 249 -15.82 -9.32 -2.65
N GLN A 250 -15.51 -10.61 -2.78
CA GLN A 250 -16.22 -11.67 -2.06
C GLN A 250 -16.12 -11.46 -0.55
N ARG A 251 -14.94 -11.07 -0.06
CA ARG A 251 -14.77 -10.77 1.37
C ARG A 251 -15.62 -9.59 1.83
N PHE A 252 -15.75 -8.53 1.02
CA PHE A 252 -16.68 -7.44 1.35
C PHE A 252 -18.12 -7.94 1.45
N GLU A 253 -18.53 -8.81 0.54
CA GLU A 253 -19.87 -9.40 0.55
C GLU A 253 -20.13 -10.25 1.79
N GLU A 254 -19.17 -11.09 2.18
CA GLU A 254 -19.22 -11.84 3.44
C GLU A 254 -19.38 -10.91 4.63
N LEU A 255 -18.55 -9.87 4.75
CA LEU A 255 -18.58 -8.93 5.87
C LEU A 255 -19.86 -8.10 5.92
N ILE A 256 -20.43 -7.73 4.78
CA ILE A 256 -21.71 -6.99 4.67
C ILE A 256 -22.89 -7.88 5.07
N ASN A 257 -22.86 -9.17 4.70
CA ASN A 257 -23.97 -10.10 4.89
C ASN A 257 -23.92 -10.87 6.21
N SER A 258 -22.72 -11.07 6.75
CA SER A 258 -22.60 -11.52 8.13
C SER A 258 -23.17 -10.40 8.99
N ASP A 259 -24.12 -10.73 9.86
CA ASP A 259 -24.36 -9.97 11.07
C ASP A 259 -23.07 -10.04 11.90
N PHE A 260 -22.00 -9.36 11.45
CA PHE A 260 -20.90 -9.06 12.34
C PHE A 260 -21.59 -8.46 13.54
N PRO A 261 -21.43 -9.05 14.73
CA PRO A 261 -21.77 -8.30 15.90
C PRO A 261 -20.90 -7.06 15.72
N LEU A 262 -21.54 -5.92 15.43
CA LEU A 262 -21.10 -4.64 15.92
C LEU A 262 -20.75 -5.00 17.35
N LEU A 263 -19.47 -5.23 17.61
CA LEU A 263 -19.02 -5.48 18.94
C LEU A 263 -19.59 -4.31 19.70
N GLN A 264 -20.54 -4.62 20.56
CA GLN A 264 -21.08 -3.72 21.54
C GLN A 264 -19.90 -3.42 22.46
N TYR A 265 -18.93 -2.67 21.97
CA TYR A 265 -17.93 -2.01 22.76
C TYR A 265 -18.67 -0.80 23.33
N ARG A 266 -19.48 -1.09 24.35
CA ARG A 266 -19.77 -0.08 25.37
C ARG A 266 -18.41 0.27 25.97
N PHE A 267 -18.05 1.55 25.90
CA PHE A 267 -17.02 2.16 26.72
C PHE A 267 -17.27 1.87 28.21
#